data_AF-A0A0G4L0V3-F1
#
_entry.id   AF-A0A0G4L0V3-F1
#
_cell.length_a   1.000
_cell.length_b   1.000
_cell.length_c   1.000
_cell.angle_alpha   90.00
_cell.angle_beta   90.00
_cell.angle_gamma   90.00
#
_symmetry.space_group_name_H-M   'P 1'
#
loop_
_entity.id
_entity.type
_entity.pdbx_description
1 polymer ?
#
loop_
_entity_poly.entity_id
_entity_poly.type
_entity_poly.pdbx_seq_one_letter_code
_entity_poly.pdbx_strand_id
1 'polypeptide(L)'
;SWDGDSLSALARTNRRVVRQTLFLTSNYHHNLMLVHASESADVPANVRGTLEAAHDAIGSFFLLFSLFELEARVWWVFNHWAFLEALCIGSVIREAAKQPGGTELVVRDPLFVRARADIRRMIEIMKIMGDGEQGSDVARTRVVVLEEFL
;
A
#
# COMPACT_ATOMS: atom_id res chain seq x y z
N SER A 1 17.43 -3.43 -4.94
CA SER A 1 16.43 -3.30 -3.87
C SER A 1 16.56 -4.49 -2.93
N TRP A 2 16.13 -4.38 -1.68
CA TRP A 2 16.03 -5.55 -0.78
C TRP A 2 14.86 -6.42 -1.24
N ASP A 3 15.08 -7.70 -1.50
CA ASP A 3 14.01 -8.64 -1.84
C ASP A 3 13.39 -9.28 -0.58
N GLY A 4 12.17 -9.78 -0.71
CA GLY A 4 11.40 -10.34 0.40
C GLY A 4 12.01 -11.59 1.02
N ASP A 5 12.70 -12.42 0.24
CA ASP A 5 13.32 -13.66 0.72
C ASP A 5 14.53 -13.34 1.59
N SER A 6 15.36 -12.40 1.15
CA SER A 6 16.50 -11.89 1.92
C SER A 6 16.07 -11.30 3.27
N LEU A 7 15.01 -10.49 3.29
CA LEU A 7 14.48 -9.91 4.54
C LEU A 7 13.83 -10.96 5.44
N SER A 8 13.17 -11.98 4.87
CA SER A 8 12.59 -13.10 5.62
C SER A 8 13.66 -13.98 6.27
N ALA A 9 14.76 -14.23 5.57
CA ALA A 9 15.91 -14.93 6.13
C ALA A 9 16.56 -14.11 7.26
N LEU A 10 16.77 -12.81 7.04
CA LEU A 10 17.35 -11.91 8.03
C LEU A 10 16.46 -11.73 9.26
N ALA A 11 15.14 -11.82 9.14
CA ALA A 11 14.22 -11.72 10.26
C ALA A 11 14.46 -12.82 11.33
N ARG A 12 15.07 -13.95 10.94
CA ARG A 12 15.39 -15.05 11.87
C ARG A 12 16.58 -14.73 12.77
N THR A 13 17.48 -13.86 12.33
CA THR A 13 18.76 -13.59 13.01
C THR A 13 18.88 -12.15 13.48
N ASN A 14 18.23 -11.19 12.81
CA ASN A 14 18.29 -9.77 13.13
C ASN A 14 16.98 -9.02 12.81
N ARG A 15 15.97 -9.24 13.64
CA ARG A 15 14.64 -8.60 13.52
C ARG A 15 14.69 -7.07 13.52
N ARG A 16 15.63 -6.47 14.26
CA ARG A 16 15.76 -5.00 14.35
C ARG A 16 16.09 -4.40 12.99
N VAL A 17 17.06 -4.97 12.28
CA VAL A 17 17.45 -4.48 10.96
C VAL A 17 16.29 -4.58 9.99
N VAL A 18 15.56 -5.71 9.98
CA VAL A 18 14.40 -5.88 9.10
C VAL A 18 13.34 -4.80 9.33
N ARG A 19 12.97 -4.51 10.58
CA ARG A 19 12.00 -3.43 10.89
C ARG A 19 12.46 -2.06 10.40
N GLN A 20 13.73 -1.74 10.63
CA GLN A 20 14.31 -0.46 10.21
C GLN A 20 14.33 -0.34 8.69
N THR A 21 14.73 -1.40 7.99
CA THR A 21 14.71 -1.44 6.53
C THR A 21 13.29 -1.25 6.00
N LEU A 22 12.31 -2.01 6.50
CA LEU A 22 10.92 -1.89 6.05
C LEU A 22 10.35 -0.49 6.30
N PHE A 23 10.60 0.09 7.48
CA PHE A 23 10.11 1.42 7.82
C PHE A 23 10.74 2.50 6.94
N LEU A 24 12.06 2.46 6.73
CA LEU A 24 12.77 3.45 5.91
C LEU A 24 12.40 3.33 4.42
N THR A 25 12.29 2.10 3.91
CA THR A 25 11.82 1.85 2.54
C THR A 25 10.40 2.39 2.35
N SER A 26 9.47 2.03 3.25
CA SER A 26 8.10 2.56 3.20
C SER A 26 8.09 4.09 3.21
N ASN A 27 8.82 4.71 4.14
CA ASN A 27 8.84 6.16 4.26
C ASN A 27 9.41 6.86 3.01
N TYR A 28 10.49 6.33 2.43
CA TYR A 28 11.06 6.88 1.21
C TYR A 28 10.04 6.83 0.05
N HIS A 29 9.45 5.66 -0.19
CA HIS A 29 8.52 5.47 -1.30
C HIS A 29 7.17 6.15 -1.07
N HIS A 30 6.71 6.28 0.18
CA HIS A 30 5.54 7.07 0.53
C HIS A 30 5.71 8.53 0.11
N ASN A 31 6.85 9.14 0.44
CA ASN A 31 7.13 10.51 0.04
C ASN A 31 7.25 10.64 -1.49
N LEU A 32 7.88 9.66 -2.16
CA LEU A 32 8.00 9.65 -3.61
C LEU A 32 6.63 9.54 -4.30
N MET A 33 5.73 8.72 -3.76
CA MET A 33 4.34 8.61 -4.19
C MET A 33 3.65 9.97 -4.11
N LEU A 34 3.77 10.70 -3.00
CA LEU A 34 3.17 12.02 -2.85
C LEU A 34 3.71 13.03 -3.87
N VAL A 35 5.02 13.00 -4.14
CA VAL A 35 5.64 13.88 -5.15
C VAL A 35 5.10 13.56 -6.56
N HIS A 36 4.98 12.28 -6.91
CA HIS A 36 4.44 11.87 -8.22
C HIS A 36 2.93 12.10 -8.36
N ALA A 37 2.18 11.99 -7.26
CA ALA A 37 0.75 12.22 -7.23
C ALA A 37 0.39 13.71 -7.20
N SER A 38 1.32 14.58 -6.81
CA SER A 38 1.07 16.02 -6.71
C SER A 38 0.71 16.59 -8.08
N GLU A 39 -0.47 17.21 -8.13
CA GLU A 39 -0.86 18.06 -9.25
C GLU A 39 -0.47 19.50 -8.92
N SER A 40 0.26 20.14 -9.82
CA SER A 40 0.43 21.59 -9.82
C SER A 40 0.14 22.12 -11.22
N ALA A 41 -0.05 23.43 -11.35
CA ALA A 41 -0.29 24.05 -12.65
C ALA A 41 0.86 23.79 -13.64
N ASP A 42 2.08 23.59 -13.13
CA ASP A 42 3.31 23.48 -13.91
C ASP A 42 3.80 22.03 -14.06
N VAL A 43 3.32 21.10 -13.23
CA VAL A 43 3.78 19.71 -13.22
C VAL A 43 2.58 18.77 -13.16
N PRO A 44 2.31 18.01 -14.25
CA PRO A 44 1.25 17.03 -14.26
C PRO A 44 1.60 15.83 -13.37
N ALA A 45 0.58 15.19 -12.80
CA ALA A 45 0.76 13.97 -12.03
C ALA A 45 1.38 12.86 -12.89
N ASN A 46 2.36 12.15 -12.33
CA ASN A 46 2.96 10.98 -12.96
C ASN A 46 2.27 9.72 -12.45
N VAL A 47 1.18 9.32 -13.11
CA VAL A 47 0.37 8.14 -12.74
C VAL A 47 1.23 6.88 -12.55
N ARG A 48 2.17 6.62 -13.47
CA ARG A 48 3.04 5.44 -13.36
C ARG A 48 3.94 5.52 -12.14
N GLY A 49 4.63 6.65 -11.96
CA GLY A 49 5.51 6.87 -10.82
C GLY A 49 4.76 6.79 -9.49
N THR A 50 3.53 7.32 -9.43
CA THR A 50 2.67 7.23 -8.24
C THR A 50 2.36 5.78 -7.90
N LEU A 51 1.89 4.98 -8.87
CA LEU A 51 1.50 3.59 -8.62
C LEU A 51 2.71 2.69 -8.30
N GLU A 52 3.86 2.92 -8.92
CA GLU A 52 5.10 2.20 -8.61
C GLU A 52 5.61 2.53 -7.21
N ALA A 53 5.68 3.81 -6.86
CA ALA A 53 6.10 4.22 -5.52
C ALA A 53 5.12 3.76 -4.43
N ALA A 54 3.81 3.85 -4.69
CA ALA A 54 2.79 3.34 -3.77
C ALA A 54 2.93 1.84 -3.53
N HIS A 55 3.20 1.06 -4.59
CA HIS A 55 3.42 -0.38 -4.51
C HIS A 55 4.63 -0.74 -3.62
N ASP A 56 5.77 -0.06 -3.82
CA ASP A 56 6.96 -0.31 -3.00
C ASP A 56 6.75 0.10 -1.53
N ALA A 57 6.00 1.18 -1.29
CA ALA A 57 5.67 1.65 0.05
C ALA A 57 4.76 0.67 0.79
N ILE A 58 3.64 0.28 0.17
CA ILE A 58 2.64 -0.58 0.79
C ILE A 58 3.13 -2.02 0.90
N GLY A 59 3.94 -2.48 -0.05
CA GLY A 59 4.60 -3.78 -0.02
C GLY A 59 5.50 -3.95 1.19
N SER A 60 6.15 -2.88 1.66
CA SER A 60 6.95 -2.90 2.89
C SER A 60 6.08 -3.17 4.13
N PHE A 61 4.86 -2.62 4.18
CA PHE A 61 3.91 -2.92 5.24
C PHE A 61 3.36 -4.35 5.13
N PHE A 62 3.09 -4.85 3.91
CA PHE A 62 2.64 -6.23 3.71
C PHE A 62 3.69 -7.23 4.20
N LEU A 63 4.97 -6.98 3.91
CA LEU A 63 6.07 -7.81 4.38
C LEU A 63 6.22 -7.70 5.91
N LEU A 64 6.08 -6.50 6.49
CA LEU A 64 6.04 -6.32 7.95
C LEU A 64 4.93 -7.16 8.58
N PHE A 65 3.71 -7.12 8.03
CA PHE A 65 2.58 -7.87 8.54
C PHE A 65 2.83 -9.39 8.47
N SER A 66 3.43 -9.87 7.38
CA SER A 66 3.74 -11.29 7.22
C SER A 66 4.82 -11.80 8.18
N LEU A 67 5.80 -10.97 8.54
CA LEU A 67 6.94 -11.36 9.40
C LEU A 67 6.69 -11.07 10.88
N PHE A 68 5.96 -10.00 11.18
CA PHE A 68 5.79 -9.42 12.51
C PHE A 68 4.35 -8.96 12.74
N GLU A 69 3.36 -9.82 12.48
CA GLU A 69 1.94 -9.48 12.48
C GLU A 69 1.48 -8.66 13.70
N LEU A 70 1.80 -9.12 14.92
CA LEU A 70 1.42 -8.43 16.15
C LEU A 70 1.99 -7.00 16.22
N GLU A 71 3.21 -6.81 15.73
CA GLU A 71 3.87 -5.51 15.71
C GLU A 71 3.24 -4.61 14.64
N ALA A 72 2.93 -5.16 13.46
CA ALA A 72 2.24 -4.45 12.39
C ALA A 72 0.84 -3.97 12.80
N ARG A 73 0.15 -4.71 13.69
CA ARG A 73 -1.15 -4.32 14.26
C ARG A 73 -1.06 -3.12 15.21
N VAL A 74 0.01 -3.03 16.01
CA VAL A 74 0.16 -1.95 17.02
C VAL A 74 0.95 -0.74 16.50
N TRP A 75 1.75 -0.91 15.44
CA TRP A 75 2.54 0.17 14.86
C TRP A 75 1.66 1.07 13.99
N TRP A 76 0.90 1.92 14.68
CA TRP A 76 -0.15 2.72 14.08
C TRP A 76 0.34 3.55 12.87
N VAL A 77 1.43 4.31 12.98
CA VAL A 77 1.93 5.14 11.87
C VAL A 77 2.16 4.33 10.58
N PHE A 78 2.76 3.15 10.66
CA PHE A 78 3.05 2.33 9.48
C PHE A 78 1.77 1.76 8.86
N ASN A 79 0.85 1.27 9.70
CA ASN A 79 -0.46 0.84 9.27
C ASN A 79 -1.29 1.98 8.65
N HIS A 80 -1.13 3.22 9.15
CA HIS A 80 -1.79 4.40 8.60
C HIS A 80 -1.34 4.69 7.19
N TRP A 81 -0.03 4.73 6.98
CA TRP A 81 0.56 5.04 5.68
C TRP A 81 0.18 4.00 4.65
N ALA A 82 0.21 2.71 5.00
CA ALA A 82 -0.26 1.64 4.13
C ALA A 82 -1.72 1.82 3.68
N PHE A 83 -2.59 2.28 4.58
CA PHE A 83 -3.96 2.63 4.21
C PHE A 83 -4.02 3.85 3.28
N LEU A 84 -3.25 4.91 3.55
CA LEU A 84 -3.20 6.10 2.67
C LEU A 84 -2.65 5.78 1.28
N GLU A 85 -1.66 4.88 1.19
CA GLU A 85 -1.12 4.36 -0.07
C GLU A 85 -2.21 3.63 -0.85
N ALA A 86 -3.00 2.76 -0.20
CA ALA A 86 -4.13 2.09 -0.83
C ALA A 86 -5.22 3.08 -1.30
N LEU A 87 -5.53 4.13 -0.51
CA LEU A 87 -6.45 5.20 -0.93
C LEU A 87 -5.94 5.97 -2.15
N CYS A 88 -4.64 6.28 -2.18
CA CYS A 88 -4.00 6.96 -3.29
C CYS A 88 -4.11 6.09 -4.56
N ILE A 89 -3.76 4.81 -4.45
CA ILE A 89 -3.90 3.84 -5.55
C ILE A 89 -5.33 3.79 -6.07
N GLY A 90 -6.33 3.63 -5.18
CA GLY A 90 -7.74 3.59 -5.56
C GLY A 90 -8.20 4.86 -6.26
N SER A 91 -7.77 6.02 -5.77
CA SER A 91 -8.10 7.31 -6.39
C SER A 91 -7.51 7.44 -7.79
N VAL A 92 -6.24 7.06 -7.96
CA VAL A 92 -5.57 7.07 -9.27
C VAL A 92 -6.26 6.13 -10.26
N ILE A 93 -6.61 4.91 -9.84
CA ILE A 93 -7.36 3.94 -10.66
C ILE A 93 -8.69 4.55 -11.12
N ARG A 94 -9.44 5.15 -10.19
CA ARG A 94 -10.75 5.75 -10.46
C ARG A 94 -10.66 6.93 -11.44
N GLU A 95 -9.69 7.83 -11.26
CA GLU A 95 -9.50 8.95 -12.18
C GLU A 95 -9.03 8.50 -13.57
N ALA A 96 -8.14 7.51 -13.63
CA ALA A 96 -7.70 6.92 -14.91
C ALA A 96 -8.88 6.30 -15.67
N ALA A 97 -9.81 5.63 -14.96
CA ALA A 97 -10.98 5.01 -15.57
C ALA A 97 -11.97 6.00 -16.20
N LYS A 98 -11.99 7.26 -15.74
CA LYS A 98 -12.86 8.33 -16.28
C LYS A 98 -12.37 8.89 -17.62
N GLN A 99 -11.10 8.69 -17.96
CA GLN A 99 -10.53 9.17 -19.21
C GLN A 99 -11.09 8.39 -20.41
N PRO A 100 -11.11 8.97 -21.64
CA PRO A 100 -11.51 8.24 -22.84
C PRO A 100 -10.68 6.95 -23.04
N GLY A 101 -11.34 5.79 -23.11
CA GLY A 101 -10.66 4.49 -23.17
C GLY A 101 -10.05 3.99 -21.84
N GLY A 102 -10.18 4.79 -20.77
CA GLY A 102 -9.58 4.52 -19.47
C GLY A 102 -10.08 3.24 -18.79
N THR A 103 -11.36 2.88 -18.99
CA THR A 103 -11.91 1.63 -18.43
C THR A 103 -11.19 0.39 -18.98
N GLU A 104 -10.93 0.34 -20.30
CA GLU A 104 -10.20 -0.79 -20.91
C GLU A 104 -8.73 -0.80 -20.49
N LEU A 105 -8.11 0.39 -20.41
CA LEU A 105 -6.74 0.56 -19.94
C LEU A 105 -6.56 0.00 -18.52
N VAL A 106 -7.39 0.44 -17.57
CA VAL A 106 -7.32 0.03 -16.15
C VAL A 106 -7.52 -1.47 -15.96
N VAL A 107 -8.25 -2.14 -16.86
CA VAL A 107 -8.49 -3.58 -16.80
C VAL A 107 -7.32 -4.38 -17.39
N ARG A 108 -6.70 -3.88 -18.47
CA ARG A 108 -5.69 -4.64 -19.23
C ARG A 108 -4.26 -4.34 -18.87
N ASP A 109 -3.97 -3.10 -18.45
CA ASP A 109 -2.60 -2.68 -18.17
C ASP A 109 -2.11 -3.35 -16.87
N PRO A 110 -0.97 -4.08 -16.92
CA PRO A 110 -0.42 -4.80 -15.77
C PRO A 110 -0.16 -3.91 -14.54
N LEU A 111 0.15 -2.63 -14.74
CA LEU A 111 0.37 -1.69 -13.65
C LEU A 111 -0.90 -1.51 -12.81
N PHE A 112 -2.04 -1.29 -13.48
CA PHE A 112 -3.33 -1.09 -12.82
C PHE A 112 -3.88 -2.41 -12.22
N VAL A 113 -3.60 -3.54 -12.87
CA VAL A 113 -3.94 -4.87 -12.33
C VAL A 113 -3.20 -5.12 -11.01
N ARG A 114 -1.89 -4.84 -10.95
CA ARG A 114 -1.09 -4.94 -9.72
C ARG A 114 -1.58 -3.97 -8.65
N ALA A 115 -1.83 -2.72 -9.02
CA ALA A 115 -2.33 -1.70 -8.11
C ALA A 115 -3.68 -2.10 -7.46
N ARG A 116 -4.60 -2.71 -8.23
CA ARG A 116 -5.85 -3.27 -7.70
C ARG A 116 -5.60 -4.45 -6.75
N ALA A 117 -4.60 -5.28 -7.03
CA ALA A 117 -4.21 -6.37 -6.14
C ALA A 117 -3.67 -5.85 -4.80
N ASP A 118 -2.95 -4.73 -4.80
CA ASP A 118 -2.49 -4.09 -3.56
C ASP A 118 -3.66 -3.62 -2.69
N ILE A 119 -4.70 -3.01 -3.28
CA ILE A 119 -5.93 -2.65 -2.54
C ILE A 119 -6.57 -3.89 -1.92
N ARG A 120 -6.73 -4.97 -2.69
CA ARG A 120 -7.30 -6.24 -2.20
C ARG A 120 -6.50 -6.80 -1.03
N ARG A 121 -5.17 -6.81 -1.17
CA ARG A 121 -4.29 -7.29 -0.10
C ARG A 121 -4.40 -6.44 1.16
N MET A 122 -4.53 -5.13 1.00
CA MET A 122 -4.75 -4.22 2.12
C MET A 122 -6.09 -4.49 2.82
N ILE A 123 -7.16 -4.74 2.06
CA ILE A 123 -8.47 -5.14 2.60
C ILE A 123 -8.37 -6.44 3.39
N GLU A 124 -7.70 -7.47 2.86
CA GLU A 124 -7.50 -8.75 3.54
C GLU A 124 -6.82 -8.56 4.90
N ILE A 125 -5.73 -7.79 4.94
CA ILE A 125 -5.01 -7.49 6.17
C ILE A 125 -5.93 -6.74 7.15
N MET A 126 -6.68 -5.74 6.68
CA MET A 126 -7.59 -4.97 7.53
C MET A 126 -8.75 -5.82 8.07
N LYS A 127 -9.27 -6.79 7.31
CA LYS A 127 -10.25 -7.77 7.83
C LYS A 127 -9.65 -8.59 8.97
N ILE A 128 -8.45 -9.13 8.77
CA ILE A 128 -7.71 -9.87 9.81
C ILE A 128 -7.46 -8.99 11.05
N MET A 129 -7.20 -7.68 10.87
CA MET A 129 -7.03 -6.73 11.97
C MET A 129 -8.34 -6.34 12.67
N GLY A 130 -9.46 -6.38 11.95
CA GLY A 130 -10.80 -6.07 12.43
C GLY A 130 -11.56 -7.25 13.05
N ASP A 131 -11.06 -8.48 12.86
CA ASP A 131 -11.68 -9.71 13.36
C ASP A 131 -11.37 -9.98 14.85
N GLY A 132 -12.28 -10.70 15.51
CA GLY A 132 -12.17 -11.13 16.92
C GLY A 132 -12.70 -10.11 17.94
N GLU A 133 -12.74 -10.52 19.22
CA GLU A 133 -13.29 -9.71 20.32
C GLU A 133 -12.50 -8.41 20.56
N GLN A 134 -11.21 -8.39 20.21
CA GLN A 134 -10.33 -7.22 20.30
C GLN A 134 -10.02 -6.62 18.92
N GLY A 135 -10.83 -6.93 17.91
CA GLY A 135 -10.66 -6.44 16.55
C GLY A 135 -10.77 -4.91 16.46
N SER A 136 -9.97 -4.31 15.58
CA SER A 136 -9.92 -2.85 15.41
C SER A 136 -11.14 -2.32 14.64
N ASP A 137 -11.93 -1.45 15.27
CA ASP A 137 -13.01 -0.71 14.59
C ASP A 137 -12.48 0.14 13.43
N VAL A 138 -11.32 0.76 13.63
CA VAL A 138 -10.66 1.54 12.58
C VAL A 138 -10.35 0.66 11.37
N ALA A 139 -9.89 -0.58 11.57
CA ALA A 139 -9.64 -1.50 10.47
C ALA A 139 -10.94 -1.87 9.74
N ARG A 140 -12.03 -2.12 10.47
CA ARG A 140 -13.36 -2.37 9.87
C ARG A 140 -13.84 -1.20 9.01
N THR A 141 -13.73 0.03 9.50
CA THR A 141 -14.07 1.23 8.71
C THR A 141 -13.23 1.36 7.45
N ARG A 142 -11.92 1.06 7.55
CA ARG A 142 -11.03 1.11 6.37
C ARG A 142 -11.36 0.09 5.31
N VAL A 143 -11.79 -1.11 5.70
CA VAL A 143 -12.28 -2.12 4.75
C VAL A 143 -13.41 -1.55 3.92
N VAL A 144 -14.42 -0.96 4.57
CA VAL A 144 -15.58 -0.36 3.87
C VAL A 144 -15.13 0.69 2.87
N VAL A 145 -14.24 1.61 3.27
CA VAL A 145 -13.72 2.66 2.39
C VAL A 145 -12.93 2.09 1.22
N LEU A 146 -12.09 1.08 1.44
CA LEU A 146 -11.29 0.48 0.36
C LEU A 146 -12.12 -0.36 -0.61
N GLU A 147 -13.20 -0.98 -0.13
CA GLU A 147 -14.13 -1.75 -0.97
C GLU A 147 -14.85 -0.86 -2.00
N GLU A 148 -15.01 0.45 -1.75
CA GLU A 148 -15.58 1.39 -2.72
C GLU A 148 -14.73 1.57 -4.01
N PHE A 149 -13.47 1.14 -4.00
CA PHE A 149 -12.57 1.24 -5.16
C PHE A 149 -12.51 -0.02 -6.03
N LEU A 150 -13.13 -1.13 -5.61
CA LEU A 150 -13.03 -2.43 -6.29
C LEU A 150 -14.26 -2.75 -7.13
#